data_AF-A0A871RBA0-F1
#
_entry.id   AF-A0A871RBA0-F1
#
_cell.length_a   1.000
_cell.length_b   1.000
_cell.length_c   1.000
_cell.angle_alpha   90.00
_cell.angle_beta   90.00
_cell.angle_gamma   90.00
#
_symmetry.space_group_name_H-M   'P 1'
#
loop_
_entity.id
_entity.type
_entity.pdbx_description
1 polymer ?
#
loop_
_entity_poly.entity_id
_entity_poly.type
_entity_poly.pdbx_seq_one_letter_code
_entity_poly.pdbx_strand_id
1 'polypeptide(L)'
;MMDNQKYNLREYYQKNEEWLPGTKGISLTEDQWGILVSKIGEINEALQAIDHKEEVEKRKEEANAGSEESDDSEEEDLEGVEFEDVVDERPKKRSRDERSKKSRKRSKRSD
;
A
#
# COMPACT_ATOMS: atom_id res chain seq x y z
N MET A 1 -1.88 15.06 -46.94
CA MET A 1 -2.57 15.64 -45.76
C MET A 1 -2.51 14.57 -44.69
N MET A 2 -2.01 14.89 -43.50
CA MET A 2 -2.09 13.96 -42.36
C MET A 2 -3.51 14.07 -41.82
N ASP A 3 -4.22 12.95 -41.73
CA ASP A 3 -5.56 12.93 -41.16
C ASP A 3 -5.48 13.23 -39.67
N ASN A 4 -6.17 14.29 -39.24
CA ASN A 4 -6.13 14.75 -37.86
C ASN A 4 -7.09 13.90 -37.02
N GLN A 5 -6.66 12.67 -36.73
CA GLN A 5 -7.44 11.67 -36.01
C GLN A 5 -7.84 12.17 -34.62
N LYS A 6 -9.10 11.97 -34.25
CA LYS A 6 -9.64 12.30 -32.92
C LYS A 6 -10.28 11.09 -32.26
N TYR A 7 -10.06 10.95 -30.96
CA TYR A 7 -10.62 9.89 -30.13
C TYR A 7 -11.74 10.49 -29.25
N ASN A 8 -12.95 9.92 -29.29
CA ASN A 8 -14.11 10.48 -28.60
C ASN A 8 -14.54 9.59 -27.43
N LEU A 9 -14.57 10.15 -26.22
CA LEU A 9 -15.21 9.54 -25.05
C LEU A 9 -16.48 10.33 -24.78
N ARG A 10 -17.65 9.74 -25.04
CA ARG A 10 -18.92 10.46 -25.03
C ARG A 10 -20.06 9.55 -24.60
N GLU A 11 -20.94 10.08 -23.76
CA GLU A 11 -22.21 9.42 -23.44
C GLU A 11 -23.15 9.54 -24.64
N TYR A 12 -23.89 8.48 -24.93
CA TYR A 12 -24.93 8.47 -25.97
C TYR A 12 -26.30 8.31 -25.31
N TYR A 13 -27.32 8.85 -25.96
CA TYR A 13 -28.71 8.64 -25.58
C TYR A 13 -29.50 8.13 -26.78
N GLN A 14 -30.59 7.41 -26.51
CA GLN A 14 -31.43 6.88 -27.58
C GLN A 14 -32.64 7.78 -27.82
N LYS A 15 -32.96 8.04 -29.09
CA LYS A 15 -34.16 8.76 -29.52
C LYS A 15 -34.67 8.17 -30.82
N ASN A 16 -35.93 7.76 -30.86
CA ASN A 16 -36.53 7.11 -32.03
C ASN A 16 -35.69 5.92 -32.53
N GLU A 17 -35.26 5.06 -31.60
CA GLU A 17 -34.40 3.89 -31.84
C GLU A 17 -32.97 4.19 -32.32
N GLU A 18 -32.61 5.45 -32.55
CA GLU A 18 -31.25 5.88 -32.93
C GLU A 18 -30.42 6.31 -31.72
N TRP A 19 -29.15 5.93 -31.68
CA TRP A 19 -28.17 6.38 -30.68
C TRP A 19 -27.51 7.68 -31.11
N LEU A 20 -27.76 8.75 -30.36
CA LEU A 20 -27.25 10.07 -30.63
C LEU A 20 -26.21 10.48 -29.57
N PRO A 21 -25.15 11.21 -29.97
CA PRO A 21 -24.15 11.68 -29.03
C PRO A 21 -24.77 12.69 -28.06
N GLY A 22 -24.62 12.46 -26.77
CA GLY A 22 -25.00 13.40 -25.72
C GLY A 22 -24.03 14.57 -25.58
N THR A 23 -24.37 15.54 -24.74
CA THR A 23 -23.51 16.71 -24.48
C THR A 23 -22.28 16.36 -23.64
N LYS A 24 -22.39 15.35 -22.76
CA LYS A 24 -21.30 14.88 -21.91
C LYS A 24 -20.30 14.06 -22.72
N GLY A 25 -19.10 14.59 -22.88
CA GLY A 25 -18.00 13.89 -23.53
C GLY A 25 -16.87 14.83 -23.94
N ILE A 26 -15.72 14.24 -24.27
CA ILE A 26 -14.50 14.93 -24.69
C ILE A 26 -13.95 14.29 -25.97
N SER A 27 -13.38 15.13 -26.84
CA SER A 27 -12.66 14.69 -28.03
C SER A 27 -11.18 14.97 -27.83
N LEU A 28 -10.36 13.93 -27.90
CA LEU A 28 -8.93 13.97 -27.68
C LEU A 28 -8.19 13.92 -29.02
N THR A 29 -7.08 14.65 -29.12
CA THR A 29 -6.10 14.45 -30.21
C THR A 29 -5.31 13.16 -29.97
N GLU A 30 -4.57 12.71 -30.98
CA GLU A 30 -3.70 11.54 -30.86
C GLU A 30 -2.68 11.68 -29.72
N ASP A 31 -2.02 12.84 -29.59
CA ASP A 31 -1.08 13.10 -28.50
C ASP A 31 -1.74 13.03 -27.12
N GLN A 32 -2.94 13.60 -26.97
CA GLN A 32 -3.68 13.59 -25.72
C GLN A 32 -4.14 12.18 -25.34
N TRP A 33 -4.56 11.40 -26.34
CA TRP A 33 -4.90 9.99 -26.16
C TRP A 33 -3.68 9.18 -25.70
N GLY A 34 -2.51 9.39 -26.33
CA GLY A 34 -1.25 8.75 -25.92
C GLY A 34 -0.88 9.05 -24.46
N ILE A 35 -1.05 10.30 -24.02
CA ILE A 35 -0.82 10.68 -22.62
C ILE A 35 -1.78 9.94 -21.68
N LEU A 36 -3.08 9.89 -22.02
CA LEU A 36 -4.05 9.16 -21.19
C LEU A 36 -3.64 7.70 -21.03
N VAL A 37 -3.29 7.03 -22.14
CA VAL A 37 -2.86 5.62 -22.13
C VAL A 37 -1.62 5.42 -21.27
N SER A 38 -0.64 6.32 -21.36
CA SER A 38 0.58 6.23 -20.53
C SER A 38 0.32 6.33 -19.03
N LYS A 39 -0.77 6.99 -18.62
CA LYS A 39 -1.14 7.22 -17.22
C LYS A 39 -2.14 6.21 -16.66
N ILE A 40 -2.62 5.25 -17.46
CA ILE A 40 -3.61 4.25 -17.00
C ILE A 40 -3.13 3.51 -15.74
N GLY A 41 -1.83 3.20 -15.63
CA GLY A 41 -1.26 2.54 -14.45
C GLY A 41 -1.44 3.37 -13.17
N GLU A 42 -1.02 4.64 -13.20
CA GLU A 42 -1.18 5.57 -12.07
C GLU A 42 -2.65 5.81 -11.72
N ILE A 43 -3.53 5.89 -12.73
CA ILE A 43 -4.98 6.02 -12.53
C ILE A 43 -5.53 4.80 -11.79
N ASN A 44 -5.13 3.58 -12.18
CA ASN A 44 -5.58 2.35 -11.53
C ASN A 44 -5.10 2.24 -10.09
N GLU A 45 -3.84 2.62 -9.81
CA GLU A 45 -3.31 2.65 -8.44
C GLU A 45 -4.10 3.64 -7.57
N ALA A 46 -4.40 4.83 -8.10
CA ALA A 46 -5.20 5.82 -7.41
C ALA A 46 -6.64 5.35 -7.13
N LEU A 47 -7.27 4.65 -8.08
CA LEU A 47 -8.61 4.07 -7.90
C LEU A 47 -8.62 3.03 -6.76
N GLN A 48 -7.63 2.12 -6.73
CA GLN A 48 -7.52 1.14 -5.64
C GLN A 48 -7.34 1.82 -4.28
N ALA A 49 -6.52 2.86 -4.20
CA ALA A 49 -6.34 3.61 -2.96
C ALA A 49 -7.65 4.28 -2.46
N ILE A 50 -8.53 4.71 -3.37
CA ILE A 50 -9.85 5.25 -3.04
C ILE A 50 -10.78 4.15 -2.54
N ASP A 51 -10.87 3.02 -3.26
CA ASP A 51 -11.73 1.89 -2.87
C ASP A 51 -11.36 1.35 -1.48
N HIS A 52 -10.07 1.22 -1.20
CA HIS A 52 -9.59 0.81 0.12
C HIS A 52 -9.90 1.82 1.23
N LYS A 53 -10.03 3.10 0.89
CA LYS A 53 -10.41 4.15 1.85
C LYS A 53 -11.91 4.11 2.16
N GLU A 54 -12.76 3.90 1.17
CA GLU A 54 -14.21 3.77 1.37
C GLU A 54 -14.57 2.55 2.23
N GLU A 55 -13.90 1.40 2.00
CA GLU A 55 -14.11 0.18 2.79
C GLU A 55 -13.65 0.33 4.26
N VAL A 56 -12.61 1.13 4.51
CA VAL A 56 -12.13 1.41 5.88
C VAL A 56 -13.07 2.37 6.61
N GLU A 57 -13.60 3.38 5.94
CA GLU A 57 -14.56 4.31 6.54
C GLU A 57 -15.90 3.62 6.84
N LYS A 58 -16.37 2.73 5.95
CA LYS A 58 -17.57 1.92 6.18
C LYS A 58 -17.42 1.00 7.41
N ARG A 59 -16.26 0.36 7.60
CA ARG A 59 -15.98 -0.45 8.80
C ARG A 59 -15.93 0.36 10.08
N LYS A 60 -15.52 1.65 10.02
CA LYS A 60 -15.54 2.54 11.18
C LYS A 60 -16.94 3.01 11.54
N GLU A 61 -17.80 3.26 10.56
CA GLU A 61 -19.21 3.57 10.80
C GLU A 61 -19.98 2.37 11.37
N GLU A 62 -19.72 1.15 10.89
CA GLU A 62 -20.27 -0.08 11.46
C GLU A 62 -19.77 -0.36 12.89
N ALA A 63 -18.53 0.04 13.22
CA ALA A 63 -17.99 -0.04 14.57
C ALA A 63 -18.50 1.08 15.51
N ASN A 64 -19.06 2.17 14.98
CA ASN A 64 -19.59 3.30 15.76
C ASN A 64 -21.12 3.24 15.96
N ALA A 65 -21.83 2.32 15.29
CA ALA A 65 -23.26 2.06 15.52
C ALA A 65 -23.54 1.06 16.67
N GLY A 66 -22.49 0.61 17.38
CA GLY A 66 -22.57 -0.47 18.36
C GLY A 66 -22.01 -0.18 19.75
N SER A 67 -21.80 1.09 20.15
CA SER A 67 -21.31 1.39 21.51
C SER A 67 -22.00 2.60 22.14
N GLU A 68 -23.15 2.36 22.76
CA GLU A 68 -23.61 3.14 23.92
C GLU A 68 -23.70 2.18 25.12
N GLU A 69 -22.69 2.31 26.00
CA GLU A 69 -22.61 1.97 27.45
C GLU A 69 -22.87 0.52 27.91
N SER A 70 -22.22 -0.05 28.93
CA SER A 70 -21.55 0.51 30.10
C SER A 70 -20.63 -0.56 30.72
N ASP A 71 -19.66 -0.05 31.46
CA ASP A 71 -18.85 -0.63 32.54
C ASP A 71 -19.47 -1.82 33.32
N ASP A 72 -18.77 -2.96 33.38
CA ASP A 72 -18.74 -3.80 34.59
C ASP A 72 -17.43 -4.59 34.67
N SER A 73 -16.87 -4.60 35.87
CA SER A 73 -15.54 -5.05 36.23
C SER A 73 -15.52 -6.55 36.53
N GLU A 74 -14.50 -7.28 36.10
CA GLU A 74 -14.06 -8.50 36.79
C GLU A 74 -12.59 -8.81 36.43
N GLU A 75 -11.69 -8.60 37.39
CA GLU A 75 -10.34 -9.17 37.37
C GLU A 75 -10.47 -10.67 37.65
N GLU A 76 -10.13 -11.52 36.66
CA GLU A 76 -9.89 -12.94 36.91
C GLU A 76 -8.41 -13.30 36.70
N ASP A 77 -7.83 -13.76 37.81
CA ASP A 77 -6.57 -14.46 38.00
C ASP A 77 -6.11 -15.32 36.81
N LEU A 78 -4.91 -15.04 36.28
CA LEU A 78 -4.17 -15.98 35.45
C LEU A 78 -3.20 -16.80 36.32
N GLU A 79 -3.74 -17.81 37.01
CA GLU A 79 -2.94 -18.91 37.56
C GLU A 79 -2.46 -19.86 36.44
N GLY A 80 -1.16 -20.15 36.44
CA GLY A 80 -0.65 -21.47 36.02
C GLY A 80 -0.41 -21.71 34.54
N VAL A 81 0.69 -21.18 33.99
CA VAL A 81 1.41 -21.87 32.90
C VAL A 81 2.72 -22.41 33.44
N GLU A 82 2.74 -23.72 33.71
CA GLU A 82 3.95 -24.49 33.99
C GLU A 82 4.81 -24.51 32.73
N PHE A 83 5.92 -23.78 32.76
CA PHE A 83 7.02 -24.00 31.82
C PHE A 83 7.92 -25.07 32.41
N GLU A 84 7.90 -26.28 31.83
CA GLU A 84 8.88 -27.32 32.13
C GLU A 84 10.29 -26.86 31.72
N ASP A 85 11.22 -27.08 32.65
CA ASP A 85 12.63 -26.75 32.57
C ASP A 85 13.33 -27.45 31.40
N VAL A 86 13.72 -26.67 30.38
CA VAL A 86 14.89 -27.02 29.56
C VAL A 86 16.13 -26.37 30.20
N VAL A 87 16.67 -27.09 31.18
CA VAL A 87 18.12 -27.12 31.50
C VAL A 87 18.88 -27.52 30.20
N ASP A 88 20.06 -27.01 29.84
CA ASP A 88 21.16 -26.60 30.67
C ASP A 88 22.26 -25.86 29.86
N GLU A 89 22.99 -25.02 30.59
CA GLU A 89 24.43 -24.72 30.46
C GLU A 89 25.09 -24.22 29.15
N ARG A 90 25.45 -22.93 29.19
CA ARG A 90 26.74 -22.46 28.65
C ARG A 90 27.89 -23.02 29.49
N PRO A 91 29.03 -23.39 28.87
CA PRO A 91 30.31 -23.06 29.47
C PRO A 91 31.28 -22.31 28.54
N LYS A 92 32.16 -21.57 29.22
CA LYS A 92 33.11 -20.55 28.72
C LYS A 92 34.48 -21.15 28.35
N LYS A 93 35.07 -20.58 27.29
CA LYS A 93 36.50 -20.30 27.01
C LYS A 93 37.49 -21.49 26.91
N ARG A 94 38.29 -21.53 25.82
CA ARG A 94 39.75 -21.21 25.82
C ARG A 94 40.49 -21.46 24.48
N SER A 95 41.57 -20.69 24.35
CA SER A 95 42.87 -20.90 23.67
C SER A 95 43.04 -20.84 22.13
N ARG A 96 43.72 -19.76 21.72
CA ARG A 96 45.11 -19.72 21.18
C ARG A 96 45.40 -20.30 19.78
N ASP A 97 46.14 -19.48 19.03
CA ASP A 97 46.94 -19.76 17.81
C ASP A 97 46.14 -19.80 16.48
N GLU A 98 46.52 -19.15 15.38
CA GLU A 98 47.75 -18.44 15.01
C GLU A 98 47.48 -17.45 13.83
N ARG A 99 48.06 -16.24 13.93
CA ARG A 99 48.95 -15.65 12.92
C ARG A 99 48.50 -15.53 11.44
N SER A 100 48.18 -14.31 11.02
CA SER A 100 48.91 -13.67 9.89
C SER A 100 48.71 -12.14 9.88
N LYS A 101 49.82 -11.44 10.08
CA LYS A 101 49.95 -9.98 9.99
C LYS A 101 50.04 -9.58 8.52
N LYS A 102 49.22 -8.64 8.05
CA LYS A 102 49.64 -7.77 6.94
C LYS A 102 49.18 -6.31 7.08
N SER A 103 50.11 -5.56 7.67
CA SER A 103 50.55 -4.21 7.29
C SER A 103 49.55 -3.07 7.02
N ARG A 104 49.57 -2.10 7.95
CA ARG A 104 49.97 -0.69 7.76
C ARG A 104 49.34 0.08 6.57
N LYS A 105 48.53 1.09 6.90
CA LYS A 105 48.92 2.51 6.75
C LYS A 105 47.99 3.44 7.54
N ARG A 106 48.60 4.16 8.49
CA ARG A 106 48.09 5.42 9.07
C ARG A 106 48.27 6.52 8.03
N SER A 107 47.28 7.38 7.87
CA SER A 107 47.49 8.82 7.74
C SER A 107 46.20 9.59 8.04
N LYS A 108 46.16 10.08 9.28
CA LYS A 108 45.60 11.35 9.80
C LYS A 108 44.38 12.00 9.12
N ARG A 109 43.34 12.18 9.94
CA ARG A 109 42.44 13.36 9.94
C ARG A 109 43.24 14.64 10.14
N SER A 110 42.82 15.73 9.52
CA SER A 110 42.97 17.10 10.05
C SER A 110 41.81 17.94 9.50
N ASP A 111 41.22 18.68 10.43
CA ASP A 111 40.34 19.86 10.34
C ASP A 111 39.91 20.38 8.95
#